data_AF-A0A0B8ZYQ3-F1
#
_entry.id   AF-A0A0B8ZYQ3-F1
#
_cell.length_a   1.000
_cell.length_b   1.000
_cell.length_c   1.000
_cell.angle_alpha   90.00
_cell.angle_beta   90.00
_cell.angle_gamma   90.00
#
_symmetry.space_group_name_H-M   'P 1'
#
loop_
_entity.id
_entity.type
_entity.pdbx_description
1 polymer ?
#
loop_
_entity_poly.entity_id
_entity_poly.type
_entity_poly.pdbx_seq_one_letter_code
_entity_poly.pdbx_strand_id
1 'polypeptide(L)'
;MIPLLIGVCVGLGVLLWSGTTRGRLQSLLGESRTDPTDTEAAAPEAGTAGSGTERAVADDQLAFDLDLVAICLTSGLPIPVALTLTAEATDDRSGLQRIARAMTIGGRRLADDDRLLPVLEVFEFSEHTGVGPAPLIESVAEELRASSRRRRQEAAASLGVQLVLPLGVCILPAFLLLSVVPVVISLLSDLTTVFF
;
A
#
# COMPACT_ATOMS: atom_id res chain seq x y z
N MET A 1 1.70 51.80 -18.00
CA MET A 1 1.87 50.52 -18.75
C MET A 1 2.41 49.39 -17.89
N ILE A 2 3.44 49.63 -17.07
CA ILE A 2 4.05 48.62 -16.17
C ILE A 2 3.05 47.91 -15.23
N PRO A 3 2.10 48.57 -14.54
CA PRO A 3 1.16 47.87 -13.64
C PRO A 3 0.18 46.95 -14.39
N LEU A 4 -0.14 47.28 -15.63
CA LEU A 4 -1.02 46.48 -16.49
C LEU A 4 -0.31 45.22 -16.99
N LEU A 5 0.99 45.31 -17.25
CA LEU A 5 1.84 44.18 -17.65
C LEU A 5 2.06 43.21 -16.46
N ILE A 6 2.24 43.75 -15.25
CA ILE A 6 2.31 42.96 -14.01
C ILE A 6 0.99 42.23 -13.76
N GLY A 7 -0.15 42.91 -13.89
CA GLY A 7 -1.47 42.30 -13.75
C GLY A 7 -1.73 41.17 -14.75
N VAL A 8 -1.32 41.34 -16.01
CA VAL A 8 -1.44 40.32 -17.05
C VAL A 8 -0.54 39.12 -16.78
N CYS A 9 0.71 39.31 -16.36
CA CYS A 9 1.61 38.21 -16.01
C CYS A 9 1.13 37.42 -14.79
N VAL A 10 0.56 38.10 -13.78
CA VAL A 10 -0.06 37.45 -12.62
C VAL A 10 -1.28 36.63 -13.05
N GLY A 11 -2.15 37.19 -13.89
CA GLY A 11 -3.31 36.47 -14.43
C GLY A 11 -2.91 35.25 -15.26
N LEU A 12 -1.86 35.36 -16.07
CA LEU A 12 -1.37 34.28 -16.93
C LEU A 12 -0.72 33.15 -16.13
N GLY A 13 0.03 33.48 -15.08
CA GLY A 13 0.62 32.50 -14.17
C GLY A 13 -0.43 31.69 -13.40
N VAL A 14 -1.51 32.35 -12.97
CA VAL A 14 -2.65 31.69 -12.31
C VAL A 14 -3.42 30.78 -13.28
N LEU A 15 -3.60 31.21 -14.54
CA LEU A 15 -4.32 30.42 -15.54
C LEU A 15 -3.54 29.17 -16.01
N LEU A 16 -2.22 29.30 -16.19
CA LEU A 16 -1.34 28.20 -16.60
C LEU A 16 -1.20 27.13 -15.50
N TRP A 17 -1.20 27.55 -14.22
CA TRP A 17 -1.19 26.62 -13.09
C TRP A 17 -2.51 25.84 -12.95
N SER A 18 -3.64 26.50 -13.24
CA SER A 18 -4.98 25.89 -13.24
C SER A 18 -5.20 24.88 -14.37
N GLY A 19 -4.53 25.05 -15.51
CA GLY A 19 -4.71 24.19 -16.68
C GLY A 19 -4.08 22.80 -16.50
N THR A 20 -2.89 22.75 -15.92
CA THR A 20 -2.11 21.50 -15.78
C THR A 20 -2.60 20.60 -14.63
N THR A 21 -3.22 21.19 -13.60
CA THR A 21 -3.81 20.47 -12.47
C THR A 21 -5.15 19.80 -12.80
N ARG A 22 -5.93 20.36 -13.74
CA ARG A 22 -7.20 19.76 -14.18
C ARG A 22 -7.02 18.47 -14.99
N GLY A 23 -5.97 18.38 -15.80
CA GLY A 23 -5.68 17.19 -16.63
C GLY A 23 -5.33 15.95 -15.81
N ARG A 24 -4.56 16.12 -14.71
CA ARG A 24 -4.16 15.01 -13.81
C ARG A 24 -5.28 14.51 -12.90
N LEU A 25 -6.23 15.38 -12.54
CA LEU A 25 -7.44 14.98 -11.79
C LEU A 25 -8.43 14.23 -12.70
N GLN A 26 -8.56 14.65 -13.97
CA GLN A 26 -9.42 13.97 -14.94
C GLN A 26 -8.91 12.57 -15.30
N SER A 27 -7.59 12.35 -15.37
CA SER A 27 -7.06 10.99 -15.59
C SER A 27 -7.37 10.04 -14.43
N LEU A 28 -7.37 10.53 -13.18
CA LEU A 28 -7.69 9.71 -12.00
C LEU A 28 -9.21 9.50 -11.78
N LEU A 29 -10.05 10.44 -12.23
CA LEU A 29 -11.51 10.33 -12.14
C LEU A 29 -12.13 9.62 -13.36
N GLY A 30 -11.43 9.57 -14.50
CA GLY A 30 -11.86 8.91 -15.72
C GLY A 30 -11.61 7.40 -15.75
N GLU A 31 -10.64 6.90 -14.97
CA GLU A 31 -10.21 5.50 -15.01
C GLU A 31 -11.14 4.54 -14.24
N SER A 32 -12.06 5.04 -13.41
CA SER A 32 -13.00 4.22 -12.62
C SER A 32 -14.33 3.91 -13.30
N ARG A 33 -14.45 4.14 -14.62
CA ARG A 33 -15.64 3.74 -15.41
C ARG A 33 -15.28 2.63 -16.40
N THR A 34 -14.77 1.52 -15.91
CA THR A 34 -14.67 0.27 -16.67
C THR A 34 -16.01 -0.45 -16.60
N ASP A 35 -16.74 -0.35 -17.71
CA ASP A 35 -17.86 -1.20 -18.09
C ASP A 35 -17.34 -2.65 -18.25
N PRO A 36 -17.97 -3.69 -17.66
CA PRO A 36 -17.45 -5.04 -17.67
C PRO A 36 -17.88 -5.79 -18.94
N THR A 37 -17.45 -5.32 -20.11
CA THR A 37 -17.51 -6.08 -21.36
C THR A 37 -16.39 -5.59 -22.27
N ASP A 38 -15.23 -6.24 -22.19
CA ASP A 38 -14.60 -6.86 -23.36
C ASP A 38 -13.22 -7.40 -22.97
N THR A 39 -13.09 -8.71 -23.14
CA THR A 39 -11.83 -9.44 -23.14
C THR A 39 -11.03 -9.02 -24.37
N GLU A 40 -9.81 -8.51 -24.17
CA GLU A 40 -8.55 -9.06 -24.70
C GLU A 40 -7.48 -7.99 -24.99
N ALA A 41 -6.24 -8.32 -24.60
CA ALA A 41 -4.97 -7.77 -25.06
C ALA A 41 -4.46 -6.40 -24.53
N ALA A 42 -3.56 -6.56 -23.55
CA ALA A 42 -2.25 -5.90 -23.44
C ALA A 42 -2.10 -4.55 -22.70
N ALA A 43 -1.20 -4.63 -21.72
CA ALA A 43 -0.35 -3.59 -21.12
C ALA A 43 -0.77 -3.00 -19.75
N PRO A 44 0.22 -2.64 -18.91
CA PRO A 44 0.18 -2.85 -17.46
C PRO A 44 0.05 -1.55 -16.64
N GLU A 45 -0.24 -1.75 -15.35
CA GLU A 45 0.02 -0.84 -14.22
C GLU A 45 -1.04 0.20 -13.81
N ALA A 46 -2.05 -0.27 -13.04
CA ALA A 46 -2.70 0.53 -11.98
C ALA A 46 -3.39 -0.36 -10.90
N GLY A 47 -2.84 -1.55 -10.61
CA GLY A 47 -3.49 -2.58 -9.77
C GLY A 47 -3.06 -2.63 -8.28
N THR A 48 -2.30 -1.67 -7.77
CA THR A 48 -1.58 -1.82 -6.48
C THR A 48 -2.38 -1.47 -5.21
N ALA A 49 -3.41 -0.62 -5.29
CA ALA A 49 -4.14 -0.19 -4.09
C ALA A 49 -5.12 -1.27 -3.57
N GLY A 50 -5.79 -1.98 -4.47
CA GLY A 50 -6.74 -3.05 -4.13
C GLY A 50 -6.03 -4.32 -3.65
N SER A 51 -4.96 -4.73 -4.34
CA SER A 51 -4.25 -5.97 -4.02
C SER A 51 -3.58 -5.93 -2.65
N GLY A 52 -3.08 -4.76 -2.21
CA GLY A 52 -2.47 -4.59 -0.89
C GLY A 52 -3.47 -4.75 0.27
N THR A 53 -4.69 -4.25 0.12
CA THR A 53 -5.75 -4.38 1.14
C THR A 53 -6.24 -5.82 1.24
N GLU A 54 -6.52 -6.46 0.10
CA GLU A 54 -6.92 -7.87 0.05
C GLU A 54 -5.85 -8.78 0.64
N ARG A 55 -4.57 -8.50 0.35
CA ARG A 55 -3.45 -9.25 0.94
C ARG A 55 -3.36 -9.06 2.44
N ALA A 56 -3.53 -7.85 2.95
CA ALA A 56 -3.50 -7.59 4.39
C ALA A 56 -4.65 -8.30 5.14
N VAL A 57 -5.85 -8.36 4.55
CA VAL A 57 -6.97 -9.12 5.13
C VAL A 57 -6.68 -10.62 5.12
N ALA A 58 -6.13 -11.14 4.02
CA ALA A 58 -5.76 -12.55 3.93
C ALA A 58 -4.63 -12.94 4.91
N ASP A 59 -3.65 -12.06 5.11
CA ASP A 59 -2.53 -12.30 6.04
C ASP A 59 -3.02 -12.26 7.50
N ASP A 60 -3.97 -11.38 7.85
CA ASP A 60 -4.63 -11.37 9.17
C ASP A 60 -5.46 -12.66 9.41
N GLN A 61 -6.17 -13.14 8.39
CA GLN A 61 -6.94 -14.39 8.46
C GLN A 61 -6.02 -15.61 8.63
N LEU A 62 -4.92 -15.67 7.87
CA LEU A 62 -3.92 -16.72 8.00
C LEU A 62 -3.27 -16.68 9.38
N ALA A 63 -2.90 -15.50 9.89
CA ALA A 63 -2.34 -15.36 11.23
C ALA A 63 -3.28 -15.88 12.32
N PHE A 64 -4.59 -15.62 12.20
CA PHE A 64 -5.58 -16.15 13.13
C PHE A 64 -5.68 -17.69 13.05
N ASP A 65 -5.67 -18.25 11.85
CA ASP A 65 -5.70 -19.69 11.66
C ASP A 65 -4.44 -20.35 12.23
N LEU A 66 -3.27 -19.72 12.08
CA LEU A 66 -2.03 -20.20 12.66
C LEU A 66 -2.02 -20.19 14.20
N ASP A 67 -2.67 -19.22 14.85
CA ASP A 67 -2.86 -19.25 16.31
C ASP A 67 -3.71 -20.46 16.73
N LEU A 68 -4.78 -20.77 15.98
CA LEU A 68 -5.59 -21.96 16.26
C LEU A 68 -4.77 -23.24 16.08
N VAL A 69 -3.93 -23.31 15.05
CA VAL A 69 -2.99 -24.41 14.86
C VAL A 69 -2.02 -24.51 16.05
N ALA A 70 -1.46 -23.41 16.52
CA ALA A 70 -0.58 -23.39 17.69
C ALA A 70 -1.27 -23.89 18.97
N ILE A 71 -2.54 -23.51 19.18
CA ILE A 71 -3.36 -24.02 20.28
C ILE A 71 -3.56 -25.54 20.15
N CYS A 72 -3.90 -26.03 18.96
CA CYS A 72 -4.03 -27.46 18.69
C CYS A 72 -2.71 -28.22 18.95
N LEU A 73 -1.59 -27.71 18.47
CA LEU A 73 -0.26 -28.30 18.70
C LEU A 73 0.09 -28.33 20.19
N THR A 74 -0.19 -27.25 20.91
CA THR A 74 0.03 -27.16 22.36
C THR A 74 -0.83 -28.14 23.15
N SER A 75 -2.03 -28.47 22.64
CA SER A 75 -2.88 -29.53 23.19
C SER A 75 -2.38 -30.96 22.91
N GLY A 76 -1.30 -31.11 22.16
CA GLY A 76 -0.68 -32.41 21.83
C GLY A 76 -1.17 -33.04 20.54
N LEU A 77 -1.91 -32.30 19.70
CA LEU A 77 -2.32 -32.80 18.39
C LEU A 77 -1.12 -32.84 17.42
N PRO A 78 -1.03 -33.87 16.57
CA PRO A 78 0.00 -33.92 15.54
C PRO A 78 -0.25 -32.87 14.45
N ILE A 79 0.83 -32.40 13.81
CA ILE A 79 0.80 -31.26 12.87
C ILE A 79 -0.25 -31.40 11.75
N PRO A 80 -0.32 -32.53 11.02
CA PRO A 80 -1.31 -32.68 9.93
C PRO A 80 -2.75 -32.63 10.45
N VAL A 81 -3.00 -33.11 11.66
CA VAL A 81 -4.34 -33.09 12.29
C VAL A 81 -4.69 -31.69 12.76
N ALA A 82 -3.76 -30.96 13.39
CA ALA A 82 -3.97 -29.57 13.80
C ALA A 82 -4.33 -28.67 12.61
N LEU A 83 -3.62 -28.82 11.48
CA LEU A 83 -3.90 -28.09 10.25
C LEU A 83 -5.26 -28.46 9.66
N THR A 84 -5.60 -29.74 9.62
CA THR A 84 -6.88 -30.21 9.04
C THR A 84 -8.07 -29.74 9.88
N LEU A 85 -8.01 -29.88 11.20
CA LEU A 85 -9.08 -29.42 12.09
C LEU A 85 -9.26 -27.90 12.05
N THR A 86 -8.16 -27.16 11.96
CA THR A 86 -8.24 -25.71 11.83
C THR A 86 -8.85 -25.32 10.49
N ALA A 87 -8.40 -25.94 9.38
CA ALA A 87 -8.97 -25.71 8.07
C ALA A 87 -10.48 -26.01 8.04
N GLU A 88 -10.92 -27.12 8.63
CA GLU A 88 -12.35 -27.44 8.71
C GLU A 88 -13.13 -26.41 9.55
N ALA A 89 -12.57 -25.96 10.68
CA ALA A 89 -13.20 -24.94 11.52
C ALA A 89 -13.25 -23.55 10.86
N THR A 90 -12.35 -23.27 9.91
CA THR A 90 -12.21 -21.97 9.24
C THR A 90 -12.71 -21.95 7.79
N ASP A 91 -13.29 -23.05 7.32
CA ASP A 91 -13.74 -23.29 5.93
C ASP A 91 -12.60 -23.18 4.89
N ASP A 92 -11.39 -23.60 5.30
CA ASP A 92 -10.13 -23.60 4.54
C ASP A 92 -9.81 -22.26 3.84
N ARG A 93 -10.29 -21.13 4.38
CA ARG A 93 -10.08 -19.79 3.81
C ARG A 93 -8.60 -19.46 3.54
N SER A 94 -7.71 -20.02 4.36
CA SER A 94 -6.27 -19.79 4.30
C SER A 94 -5.53 -20.86 3.50
N GLY A 95 -6.20 -21.95 3.08
CA GLY A 95 -5.61 -23.05 2.31
C GLY A 95 -4.73 -24.00 3.13
N LEU A 96 -4.91 -24.06 4.46
CA LEU A 96 -4.15 -24.94 5.36
C LEU A 96 -4.32 -26.43 5.02
N GLN A 97 -5.47 -26.82 4.46
CA GLN A 97 -5.71 -28.21 4.06
C GLN A 97 -4.70 -28.67 2.98
N ARG A 98 -4.20 -27.73 2.16
CA ARG A 98 -3.16 -28.00 1.15
C ARG A 98 -1.84 -28.37 1.80
N ILE A 99 -1.44 -27.66 2.86
CA ILE A 99 -0.22 -27.95 3.64
C ILE A 99 -0.36 -29.30 4.34
N ALA A 100 -1.50 -29.55 4.99
CA ALA A 100 -1.75 -30.82 5.67
C ALA A 100 -1.61 -32.02 4.71
N ARG A 101 -2.16 -31.91 3.50
CA ARG A 101 -2.02 -32.93 2.44
C ARG A 101 -0.59 -33.05 1.93
N ALA A 102 0.10 -31.92 1.72
CA ALA A 102 1.49 -31.90 1.27
C ALA A 102 2.40 -32.68 2.23
N MET A 103 2.27 -32.44 3.54
CA MET A 103 3.06 -33.16 4.56
C MET A 103 2.69 -34.63 4.66
N THR A 104 1.39 -34.98 4.60
CA THR A 104 0.95 -36.38 4.67
C THR A 104 1.51 -37.24 3.53
N ILE A 105 1.70 -36.64 2.35
CA ILE A 105 2.20 -37.32 1.14
C ILE A 105 3.73 -37.16 1.00
N GLY A 106 4.39 -36.39 1.88
CA GLY A 106 5.82 -36.09 1.81
C GLY A 106 6.22 -35.24 0.59
N GLY A 107 5.29 -34.45 0.05
CA GLY A 107 5.44 -33.73 -1.21
C GLY A 107 5.40 -32.21 -1.08
N ARG A 108 6.49 -31.54 -1.46
CA ARG A 108 6.70 -30.08 -1.46
C ARG A 108 5.94 -29.26 -2.52
N ARG A 109 4.70 -29.58 -2.86
CA ARG A 109 4.00 -28.89 -3.97
C ARG A 109 3.34 -27.56 -3.55
N LEU A 110 4.16 -26.60 -3.16
CA LEU A 110 3.81 -25.18 -3.19
C LEU A 110 4.67 -24.51 -4.28
N ALA A 111 4.12 -23.49 -4.93
CA ALA A 111 4.93 -22.65 -5.82
C ALA A 111 5.86 -21.78 -4.97
N ASP A 112 7.01 -21.36 -5.50
CA ASP A 112 7.96 -20.51 -4.76
C ASP A 112 7.33 -19.18 -4.30
N ASP A 113 6.34 -18.67 -5.05
CA ASP A 113 5.58 -17.45 -4.70
C ASP A 113 4.33 -17.71 -3.84
N ASP A 114 4.14 -18.93 -3.33
CA ASP A 114 2.99 -19.26 -2.49
C ASP A 114 3.18 -18.69 -1.07
N ARG A 115 2.15 -17.98 -0.57
CA ARG A 115 2.14 -17.40 0.78
C ARG A 115 2.26 -18.41 1.90
N LEU A 116 1.96 -19.68 1.61
CA LEU A 116 2.01 -20.77 2.56
C LEU A 116 3.41 -21.40 2.67
N LEU A 117 4.35 -21.01 1.81
CA LEU A 117 5.72 -21.53 1.81
C LEU A 117 6.42 -21.37 3.17
N PRO A 118 6.39 -20.19 3.84
CA PRO A 118 7.04 -20.02 5.14
C PRO A 118 6.44 -20.91 6.24
N VAL A 119 5.13 -21.19 6.15
CA VAL A 119 4.44 -22.07 7.09
C VAL A 119 4.92 -23.52 6.91
N LEU A 120 5.03 -23.99 5.67
CA LEU A 120 5.56 -25.31 5.36
C LEU A 120 7.02 -25.45 5.81
N GLU A 121 7.87 -24.45 5.52
CA GLU A 121 9.28 -24.44 5.91
C GLU A 121 9.46 -24.54 7.43
N VAL A 122 8.63 -23.85 8.21
CA VAL A 122 8.66 -23.94 9.68
C VAL A 122 8.35 -25.35 10.18
N PHE A 123 7.36 -26.03 9.59
CA PHE A 123 7.03 -27.40 9.97
C PHE A 123 8.11 -28.38 9.55
N GLU A 124 8.64 -28.27 8.33
CA GLU A 124 9.76 -29.10 7.89
C GLU A 124 10.98 -28.89 8.79
N PHE A 125 11.30 -27.64 9.14
CA PHE A 125 12.38 -27.31 10.06
C PHE A 125 12.16 -27.95 11.43
N SER A 126 10.93 -27.88 11.96
CA SER A 126 10.55 -28.52 13.22
C SER A 126 10.73 -30.05 13.15
N GLU A 127 10.32 -30.70 12.06
CA GLU A 127 10.50 -32.15 11.87
C GLU A 127 11.99 -32.55 11.77
N HIS A 128 12.81 -31.76 11.06
CA HIS A 128 14.24 -32.06 10.90
C HIS A 128 15.07 -31.79 12.15
N THR A 129 14.70 -30.79 12.95
CA THR A 129 15.48 -30.36 14.13
C THR A 129 14.92 -30.86 15.45
N GLY A 130 13.68 -31.36 15.47
CA GLY A 130 12.97 -31.77 16.69
C GLY A 130 12.51 -30.61 17.58
N VAL A 131 12.67 -29.36 17.13
CA VAL A 131 12.15 -28.18 17.86
C VAL A 131 10.63 -28.18 17.81
N GLY A 132 9.96 -27.81 18.91
CA GLY A 132 8.50 -27.74 18.96
C GLY A 132 7.92 -26.75 17.93
N PRO A 133 6.90 -27.14 17.13
CA PRO A 133 6.36 -26.31 16.04
C PRO A 133 5.47 -25.16 16.51
N ALA A 134 4.83 -25.28 17.68
CA ALA A 134 3.90 -24.27 18.20
C ALA A 134 4.52 -22.85 18.33
N PRO A 135 5.64 -22.64 19.04
CA PRO A 135 6.23 -21.31 19.17
C PRO A 135 6.77 -20.75 17.84
N LEU A 136 7.17 -21.62 16.91
CA LEU A 136 7.62 -21.18 15.59
C LEU A 136 6.43 -20.65 14.78
N ILE A 137 5.29 -21.34 14.81
CA ILE A 137 4.07 -20.91 14.12
C ILE A 137 3.48 -19.63 14.74
N GLU A 138 3.53 -19.48 16.06
CA GLU A 138 3.15 -18.22 16.72
C GLU A 138 4.02 -17.05 16.23
N SER A 139 5.32 -17.27 16.01
CA SER A 139 6.19 -16.22 15.48
C SER A 139 5.86 -15.86 14.02
N VAL A 140 5.48 -16.84 13.18
CA VAL A 140 4.97 -16.58 11.82
C VAL A 140 3.66 -15.80 11.87
N ALA A 141 2.74 -16.16 12.76
CA ALA A 141 1.48 -15.45 12.93
C ALA A 141 1.69 -13.99 13.36
N GLU A 142 2.64 -13.74 14.26
CA GLU A 142 3.00 -12.38 14.67
C GLU A 142 3.64 -11.58 13.52
N GLU A 143 4.51 -12.19 12.72
CA GLU A 143 5.11 -11.54 11.54
C GLU A 143 4.05 -11.17 10.49
N LEU A 144 3.05 -12.03 10.26
CA LEU A 144 1.91 -11.74 9.39
C LEU A 144 1.09 -10.54 9.90
N ARG A 145 0.82 -10.47 11.20
CA ARG A 145 0.15 -9.30 11.82
C ARG A 145 1.00 -8.04 11.71
N ALA A 146 2.31 -8.15 11.95
CA ALA A 146 3.24 -7.03 11.87
C ALA A 146 3.31 -6.47 10.44
N SER A 147 3.43 -7.34 9.43
CA SER A 147 3.46 -6.94 8.02
C SER A 147 2.13 -6.33 7.55
N SER A 148 0.99 -6.85 8.01
CA SER A 148 -0.34 -6.25 7.79
C SER A 148 -0.43 -4.83 8.38
N ARG A 149 0.04 -4.63 9.62
CA ARG A 149 0.12 -3.31 10.28
C ARG A 149 1.04 -2.34 9.52
N ARG A 150 2.22 -2.79 9.09
CA ARG A 150 3.16 -1.96 8.31
C ARG A 150 2.53 -1.45 7.02
N ARG A 151 1.86 -2.31 6.25
CA ARG A 151 1.16 -1.92 5.02
C ARG A 151 0.07 -0.87 5.26
N ARG A 152 -0.70 -1.01 6.35
CA ARG A 152 -1.70 0.00 6.76
C ARG A 152 -1.04 1.33 7.15
N GLN A 153 0.09 1.28 7.84
CA GLN A 153 0.85 2.48 8.22
C GLN A 153 1.46 3.19 7.01
N GLU A 154 1.99 2.43 6.04
CA GLU A 154 2.51 2.97 4.78
C GLU A 154 1.41 3.65 3.96
N ALA A 155 0.24 3.01 3.86
CA ALA A 155 -0.94 3.61 3.22
C ALA A 155 -1.33 4.92 3.92
N ALA A 156 -1.38 4.94 5.26
CA ALA A 156 -1.68 6.14 6.02
C ALA A 156 -0.61 7.24 5.87
N ALA A 157 0.67 6.88 5.83
CA ALA A 157 1.78 7.82 5.65
C ALA A 157 1.74 8.50 4.27
N SER A 158 1.32 7.76 3.23
CA SER A 158 1.19 8.30 1.88
C SER A 158 0.13 9.41 1.78
N LEU A 159 -0.93 9.34 2.60
CA LEU A 159 -1.95 10.40 2.68
C LEU A 159 -1.35 11.72 3.20
N GLY A 160 -0.40 11.65 4.13
CA GLY A 160 0.30 12.84 4.63
C GLY A 160 1.04 13.57 3.51
N VAL A 161 1.78 12.83 2.68
CA VAL A 161 2.48 13.41 1.52
C VAL A 161 1.49 13.96 0.50
N GLN A 162 0.41 13.22 0.21
CA GLN A 162 -0.61 13.61 -0.74
C GLN A 162 -1.41 14.85 -0.28
N LEU A 163 -1.47 15.14 1.02
CA LEU A 163 -2.09 16.34 1.57
C LEU A 163 -1.14 17.53 1.64
N VAL A 164 0.14 17.32 1.95
CA VAL A 164 1.15 18.39 2.00
C VAL A 164 1.47 18.93 0.61
N LEU A 165 1.52 18.05 -0.41
CA LEU A 165 1.80 18.44 -1.79
C LEU A 165 0.83 19.52 -2.35
N PRO A 166 -0.51 19.38 -2.29
CA PRO A 166 -1.44 20.39 -2.75
C PRO A 166 -1.42 21.65 -1.87
N LEU A 167 -1.18 21.53 -0.56
CA LEU A 167 -1.03 22.69 0.33
C LEU A 167 0.21 23.52 -0.03
N GLY A 168 1.37 22.90 -0.23
CA GLY A 168 2.59 23.60 -0.65
C GLY A 168 2.42 24.29 -2.01
N VAL A 169 1.79 23.59 -2.95
CA VAL A 169 1.42 24.13 -4.27
C VAL A 169 0.44 25.30 -4.18
N CYS A 170 -0.48 25.31 -3.22
CA CYS A 170 -1.43 26.40 -3.00
C CYS A 170 -0.79 27.61 -2.29
N ILE A 171 0.13 27.37 -1.36
CA ILE A 171 0.81 28.43 -0.60
C ILE A 171 1.82 29.19 -1.46
N LEU A 172 2.54 28.50 -2.35
CA LEU A 172 3.57 29.09 -3.19
C LEU A 172 3.11 30.31 -4.03
N PRO A 173 1.98 30.27 -4.76
CA PRO A 173 1.48 31.43 -5.51
C PRO A 173 1.00 32.55 -4.58
N ALA A 174 0.38 32.22 -3.45
CA ALA A 174 -0.05 33.22 -2.47
C ALA A 174 1.18 33.94 -1.87
N PHE A 175 2.22 33.21 -1.49
CA PHE A 175 3.46 33.80 -0.99
C PHE A 175 4.10 34.71 -2.04
N LEU A 176 4.19 34.28 -3.30
CA LEU A 176 4.76 35.09 -4.38
C LEU A 176 4.02 36.44 -4.54
N LEU A 177 2.69 36.42 -4.50
CA LEU A 177 1.85 37.61 -4.62
C LEU A 177 1.92 38.52 -3.39
N LEU A 178 1.95 37.95 -2.20
CA LEU A 178 1.97 38.73 -0.95
C LEU A 178 3.37 39.21 -0.55
N SER A 179 4.45 38.50 -0.90
CA SER A 179 5.81 38.82 -0.42
C SER A 179 6.76 39.34 -1.50
N VAL A 180 6.82 38.69 -2.67
CA VAL A 180 7.82 39.02 -3.70
C VAL A 180 7.39 40.19 -4.57
N VAL A 181 6.13 40.19 -5.02
CA VAL A 181 5.59 41.25 -5.89
C VAL A 181 5.75 42.66 -5.28
N PRO A 182 5.42 42.91 -4.00
CA PRO A 182 5.59 44.23 -3.39
C PRO A 182 7.05 44.66 -3.33
N VAL A 183 7.96 43.75 -2.97
CA VAL A 183 9.40 44.05 -2.84
C VAL A 183 10.00 44.41 -4.20
N VAL A 184 9.66 43.67 -5.25
CA VAL A 184 10.13 43.96 -6.62
C VAL A 184 9.59 45.31 -7.11
N ILE A 185 8.33 45.64 -6.81
CA ILE A 185 7.74 46.94 -7.16
C ILE A 185 8.47 48.08 -6.44
N SER A 186 8.78 47.94 -5.14
CA SER A 186 9.52 48.95 -4.39
C SER A 186 10.93 49.15 -4.93
N LEU A 187 11.67 48.07 -5.18
CA LEU A 187 13.04 48.15 -5.71
C LEU A 187 13.09 48.79 -7.11
N LEU A 188 12.14 48.45 -7.98
CA LEU A 188 12.02 49.08 -9.30
C LEU A 188 11.67 50.56 -9.17
N SER A 189 10.79 50.92 -8.24
CA SER A 189 10.41 52.32 -7.99
C SER A 189 11.61 53.14 -7.50
N ASP A 190 12.36 52.64 -6.51
CA ASP A 190 13.55 53.31 -5.98
C ASP A 190 14.66 53.47 -7.03
N LEU A 191 14.88 52.47 -7.88
CA LEU A 191 15.86 52.59 -8.97
C LEU A 191 15.42 53.62 -10.02
N THR A 192 14.13 53.70 -10.34
CA THR A 192 13.63 54.69 -11.30
C THR A 192 13.62 56.11 -10.75
N THR A 193 13.49 56.31 -9.44
CA THR A 193 13.52 57.65 -8.82
C THR A 193 14.93 58.16 -8.57
N VAL A 194 15.94 57.29 -8.49
CA VAL A 194 17.35 57.68 -8.31
C VAL A 194 18.06 57.98 -9.63
N PHE A 195 17.65 57.37 -10.74
CA PHE A 195 18.24 57.56 -12.06
C PHE A 195 17.58 58.66 -12.92
N PHE A 196 16.58 59.37 -12.39
CA PHE A 196 15.88 60.47 -13.05
C PHE A 196 15.98 61.75 -12.22
#